data_AF-A0A200QXY6-F1
#
_entry.id   AF-A0A200QXY6-F1
#
_cell.length_a   1.000
_cell.length_b   1.000
_cell.length_c   1.000
_cell.angle_alpha   90.00
_cell.angle_beta   90.00
_cell.angle_gamma   90.00
#
_symmetry.space_group_name_H-M   'P 1'
#
loop_
_entity.id
_entity.type
_entity.pdbx_description
1 polymer ?
#
loop_
_entity_poly.entity_id
_entity_poly.type
_entity_poly.pdbx_seq_one_letter_code
_entity_poly.pdbx_strand_id
1 'polypeptide(L)'
;MEYMPNSNSGSHKHTHEPFLDEDDELADESPLDNGKDVQLTQIQYQQARKGSTTNDIPQSFIPWLCEELEKAGEANTTLWRLANGPQFTTTRYTKYRMNGFVFSSNSKDDCLVTQDSGVSMRAITTFKASGKDKNPKEAMKTYYGVIRDIIELNYIDFKQTVSYCDWVRVENKTNGCKVDPYWNLEMNLLKL
;
A
#
# COMPACT_ATOMS: atom_id res chain seq x y z
N MET A 1 -33.02 -25.36 -27.88
CA MET A 1 -31.62 -25.64 -28.26
C MET A 1 -31.31 -24.75 -29.45
N GLU A 2 -30.75 -23.58 -29.18
CA GLU A 2 -30.28 -22.68 -30.24
C GLU A 2 -28.78 -22.88 -30.43
N TYR A 3 -28.43 -23.08 -31.69
CA TYR A 3 -27.10 -23.35 -32.20
C TYR A 3 -26.34 -22.02 -32.32
N MET A 4 -25.18 -21.91 -31.67
CA MET A 4 -24.26 -20.77 -31.86
C MET A 4 -23.10 -21.19 -32.77
N PRO A 5 -22.78 -20.41 -33.83
CA PRO A 5 -21.66 -20.71 -34.71
C PRO A 5 -20.33 -20.24 -34.11
N ASN A 6 -19.26 -21.01 -34.36
CA ASN A 6 -17.89 -20.70 -33.96
C ASN A 6 -17.37 -19.43 -34.66
N SER A 7 -17.15 -18.35 -33.90
CA SER A 7 -16.37 -17.19 -34.35
C SER A 7 -14.91 -17.36 -33.91
N ASN A 8 -14.14 -18.04 -34.75
CA ASN A 8 -12.70 -18.16 -34.63
C ASN A 8 -12.02 -16.93 -35.25
N SER A 9 -12.13 -15.75 -34.60
CA SER A 9 -11.32 -14.56 -34.94
C SER A 9 -11.49 -13.46 -33.88
N GLY A 10 -10.93 -13.66 -32.69
CA GLY A 10 -10.72 -12.59 -31.71
C GLY A 10 -9.23 -12.29 -31.64
N SER A 11 -8.79 -11.16 -32.21
CA SER A 11 -7.42 -10.69 -32.10
C SER A 11 -7.13 -10.18 -30.68
N HIS A 12 -7.06 -11.07 -29.70
CA HIS A 12 -6.51 -10.74 -28.38
C HIS A 12 -4.99 -10.93 -28.40
N LYS A 13 -4.33 -10.10 -29.20
CA LYS A 13 -2.94 -9.71 -28.98
C LYS A 13 -2.94 -8.20 -28.80
N HIS A 14 -3.29 -7.76 -27.60
CA HIS A 14 -3.12 -6.38 -27.16
C HIS A 14 -2.41 -6.44 -25.80
N THR A 15 -1.09 -6.52 -25.86
CA THR A 15 -0.17 -5.43 -25.48
C THR A 15 0.17 -5.57 -24.00
N HIS A 16 1.31 -6.22 -23.74
CA HIS A 16 1.72 -6.64 -22.40
C HIS A 16 2.76 -5.71 -21.76
N GLU A 17 2.98 -4.51 -22.31
CA GLU A 17 3.72 -3.35 -21.74
C GLU A 17 3.27 -2.10 -22.53
N PRO A 18 3.09 -0.90 -21.92
CA PRO A 18 3.82 -0.32 -20.78
C PRO A 18 2.89 0.10 -19.61
N PHE A 19 3.29 -0.10 -18.35
CA PHE A 19 2.50 0.29 -17.17
C PHE A 19 3.26 1.20 -16.21
N LEU A 20 4.36 1.80 -16.67
CA LEU A 20 5.22 2.71 -15.91
C LEU A 20 5.56 3.96 -16.74
N ASP A 21 4.71 4.35 -17.67
CA ASP A 21 4.82 5.67 -18.27
C ASP A 21 4.14 6.64 -17.30
N GLU A 22 4.93 7.44 -16.59
CA GLU A 22 4.49 8.41 -15.56
C GLU A 22 3.60 9.55 -16.12
N ASP A 23 3.32 9.53 -17.43
CA ASP A 23 2.63 10.59 -18.18
C ASP A 23 1.18 10.23 -18.58
N ASP A 24 0.61 9.12 -18.09
CA ASP A 24 -0.76 8.71 -18.45
C ASP A 24 -1.84 9.43 -17.61
N GLU A 25 -2.88 9.92 -18.30
CA GLU A 25 -4.14 10.53 -17.80
C GLU A 25 -4.92 9.69 -16.75
N LEU A 26 -4.41 8.51 -16.39
CA LEU A 26 -4.97 7.56 -15.43
C LEU A 26 -4.26 7.61 -14.05
N ALA A 27 -3.29 8.51 -13.86
CA ALA A 27 -2.58 8.73 -12.60
C ALA A 27 -3.41 9.51 -11.55
N ASP A 28 -4.64 9.91 -11.86
CA ASP A 28 -5.49 10.70 -10.95
C ASP A 28 -5.79 9.95 -9.64
N GLU A 29 -5.04 10.30 -8.60
CA GLU A 29 -5.33 9.93 -7.23
C GLU A 29 -6.47 10.79 -6.70
N SER A 30 -7.57 10.15 -6.30
CA SER A 30 -8.73 10.89 -5.79
C SER A 30 -9.58 10.06 -4.83
N PRO A 31 -10.13 10.69 -3.77
CA PRO A 31 -11.12 10.04 -2.93
C PRO A 31 -12.44 9.87 -3.70
N LEU A 32 -13.13 8.75 -3.45
CA LEU A 32 -14.44 8.46 -4.06
C LEU A 32 -15.60 8.60 -3.06
N ASP A 33 -15.29 9.08 -1.86
CA ASP A 33 -16.25 9.49 -0.85
C ASP A 33 -15.81 10.79 -0.17
N ASN A 34 -16.70 11.38 0.64
CA ASN A 34 -16.45 12.68 1.27
C ASN A 34 -15.38 12.64 2.38
N GLY A 35 -14.86 11.47 2.72
CA GLY A 35 -13.95 11.28 3.84
C GLY A 35 -14.60 11.55 5.20
N LYS A 36 -13.86 11.21 6.26
CA LYS A 36 -14.20 11.55 7.65
C LYS A 36 -12.95 12.02 8.36
N ASP A 37 -13.03 13.19 8.98
CA ASP A 37 -11.95 13.67 9.83
C ASP A 37 -11.80 12.77 11.05
N VAL A 38 -10.57 12.30 11.28
CA VAL A 38 -10.20 11.45 12.39
C VAL A 38 -8.88 11.92 12.99
N GLN A 39 -8.66 11.55 14.25
CA GLN A 39 -7.37 11.74 14.91
C GLN A 39 -6.56 10.46 14.78
N LEU A 40 -5.30 10.58 14.38
CA LEU A 40 -4.34 9.48 14.41
C LEU A 40 -4.17 9.00 15.85
N THR A 41 -4.22 7.69 16.05
CA THR A 41 -3.74 7.10 17.30
C THR A 41 -2.23 7.30 17.43
N GLN A 42 -1.72 7.26 18.66
CA GLN A 42 -0.28 7.35 18.90
C GLN A 42 0.52 6.30 18.11
N ILE A 43 -0.02 5.09 17.96
CA ILE A 43 0.62 4.01 17.20
C ILE A 43 0.65 4.36 15.71
N GLN A 44 -0.46 4.80 15.13
CA GLN A 44 -0.53 5.19 13.72
C GLN A 44 0.40 6.38 13.43
N TYR A 45 0.45 7.38 14.30
CA TYR A 45 1.37 8.51 14.20
C TYR A 45 2.83 8.05 14.17
N GLN A 46 3.20 7.16 15.10
CA GLN A 46 4.56 6.62 15.15
C GLN A 46 4.89 5.78 13.91
N GLN A 47 3.94 5.02 13.37
CA GLN A 47 4.12 4.25 12.14
C GLN A 47 4.31 5.16 10.93
N ALA A 48 3.49 6.20 10.79
CA ALA A 48 3.62 7.20 9.72
C ALA A 48 4.95 7.95 9.78
N ARG A 49 5.44 8.24 10.99
CA ARG A 49 6.73 8.93 11.19
C ARG A 49 7.94 8.03 10.99
N LYS A 50 7.85 6.75 11.35
CA LYS A 50 8.98 5.82 11.21
C LYS A 50 9.17 5.33 9.79
N GLY A 51 8.11 5.21 8.99
CA GLY A 51 8.21 4.48 7.71
C GLY A 51 8.78 3.06 7.91
N SER A 52 9.10 2.37 6.81
CA SER A 52 9.86 1.11 6.85
C SER A 52 11.34 1.37 7.18
N THR A 53 11.65 2.01 8.31
CA THR A 53 13.03 2.13 8.80
C THR A 53 13.58 0.74 9.07
N THR A 54 14.66 0.37 8.36
CA THR A 54 15.49 -0.77 8.76
C THR A 54 16.08 -0.47 10.14
N ASN A 55 16.51 -1.50 10.87
CA ASN A 55 17.15 -1.35 12.18
C ASN A 55 18.47 -0.55 12.13
N ASP A 56 18.91 -0.10 10.94
CA ASP A 56 20.19 0.53 10.69
C ASP A 56 20.13 2.06 10.78
N ILE A 57 18.94 2.66 10.78
CA ILE A 57 18.80 4.11 11.00
C ILE A 57 18.86 4.38 12.51
N PRO A 58 19.85 5.15 13.00
CA PRO A 58 19.93 5.49 14.41
C PRO A 58 18.64 6.13 14.89
N GLN A 59 18.19 5.78 16.11
CA GLN A 59 16.99 6.37 16.73
C GLN A 59 17.06 7.91 16.80
N SER A 60 18.27 8.48 16.72
CA SER A 60 18.56 9.91 16.71
C SER A 60 18.58 10.57 15.33
N PHE A 61 18.47 9.83 14.22
CA PHE A 61 18.62 10.42 12.87
C PHE A 61 17.55 11.47 12.57
N ILE A 62 16.27 11.17 12.84
CA ILE A 62 15.17 12.11 12.60
C ILE A 62 15.32 13.38 13.46
N PRO A 63 15.55 13.29 14.80
CA PRO A 63 15.86 14.46 15.62
C PRO A 63 17.05 15.27 15.10
N TRP A 64 18.16 14.61 14.73
CA TRP A 64 19.35 15.26 14.18
C TRP A 64 19.04 15.98 12.86
N LEU A 65 18.29 15.35 11.95
CA LEU A 65 17.92 15.95 10.67
C LEU A 65 17.07 17.21 10.87
N CYS A 66 16.10 17.19 11.79
CA CYS A 66 15.32 18.39 12.13
C CYS A 66 16.23 19.53 12.63
N GLU A 67 17.18 19.22 13.51
CA GLU A 67 18.12 20.22 14.08
C GLU A 67 19.02 20.83 13.00
N GLU A 68 19.55 20.01 12.08
CA GLU A 68 20.40 20.50 10.99
C GLU A 68 19.62 21.37 10.00
N LEU A 69 18.37 21.00 9.67
CA LEU A 69 17.51 21.81 8.81
C LEU A 69 17.14 23.14 9.48
N GLU A 70 16.93 23.17 10.79
CA GLU A 70 16.70 24.42 11.53
C GLU A 70 17.94 25.33 11.49
N LYS A 71 19.14 24.78 11.72
CA LYS A 71 20.41 25.53 11.61
C LYS A 71 20.63 26.10 10.21
N ALA A 72 20.22 25.36 9.17
CA ALA A 72 20.30 25.80 7.79
C ALA A 72 19.23 26.84 7.38
N GLY A 73 18.26 27.13 8.26
CA GLY A 73 17.14 28.02 7.94
C GLY A 73 16.08 27.37 7.04
N GLU A 74 16.06 26.04 6.97
CA GLU A 74 15.19 25.23 6.10
C GLU A 74 13.97 24.63 6.85
N ALA A 75 13.57 25.24 7.96
CA ALA A 75 12.47 24.77 8.83
C ALA A 75 11.05 24.85 8.21
N ASN A 76 10.95 25.06 6.90
CA ASN A 76 9.69 25.13 6.15
C ASN A 76 9.77 24.37 4.82
N THR A 77 10.78 23.52 4.64
CA THR A 77 10.92 22.70 3.43
C THR A 77 10.08 21.43 3.51
N THR A 78 9.77 20.83 2.36
CA THR A 78 9.13 19.51 2.28
C THR A 78 9.88 18.46 3.10
N LEU A 79 11.21 18.49 3.07
CA LEU A 79 12.05 17.58 3.85
C LEU A 79 11.86 17.78 5.37
N TRP A 80 11.81 19.03 5.83
CA TRP A 80 11.53 19.33 7.24
C TRP A 80 10.13 18.85 7.67
N ARG A 81 9.11 19.01 6.81
CA ARG A 81 7.76 18.49 7.06
C ARG A 81 7.76 16.96 7.16
N LEU A 82 8.41 16.27 6.22
CA LEU A 82 8.53 14.81 6.24
C LEU A 82 9.22 14.30 7.51
N ALA A 83 10.30 14.97 7.95
CA ALA A 83 11.05 14.61 9.15
C ALA A 83 10.23 14.82 10.45
N ASN A 84 9.44 15.90 10.53
CA ASN A 84 8.57 16.15 11.67
C ASN A 84 7.37 15.20 11.73
N GLY A 85 6.89 14.76 10.57
CA GLY A 85 5.72 13.92 10.43
C GLY A 85 4.44 14.73 10.15
N PRO A 86 3.33 14.02 9.91
CA PRO A 86 2.05 14.66 9.60
C PRO A 86 1.40 15.27 10.85
N GLN A 87 0.36 16.08 10.66
CA GLN A 87 -0.55 16.47 11.73
C GLN A 87 -1.29 15.25 12.29
N PHE A 88 -1.73 15.35 13.55
CA PHE A 88 -2.57 14.33 14.18
C PHE A 88 -3.96 14.22 13.53
N THR A 89 -4.45 15.32 12.94
CA THR A 89 -5.70 15.34 12.18
C THR A 89 -5.47 14.84 10.76
N THR A 90 -6.26 13.86 10.36
CA THR A 90 -6.22 13.23 9.03
C THR A 90 -7.63 12.97 8.53
N THR A 91 -7.79 12.78 7.22
CA THR A 91 -9.07 12.40 6.61
C THR A 91 -9.03 10.92 6.25
N ARG A 92 -9.99 10.15 6.75
CA ARG A 92 -10.15 8.73 6.45
C ARG A 92 -11.16 8.53 5.32
N TYR A 93 -10.78 7.75 4.32
CA TYR A 93 -11.63 7.36 3.20
C TYR A 93 -12.00 5.88 3.28
N THR A 94 -13.15 5.54 2.71
CA THR A 94 -13.60 4.16 2.57
C THR A 94 -13.48 3.64 1.15
N LYS A 95 -13.43 4.55 0.16
CA LYS A 95 -13.07 4.26 -1.24
C LYS A 95 -12.12 5.33 -1.78
N TYR A 96 -11.09 4.89 -2.48
CA TYR A 96 -10.06 5.77 -3.04
C TYR A 96 -9.57 5.23 -4.38
N ARG A 97 -9.34 6.12 -5.34
CA ARG A 97 -8.71 5.80 -6.62
C ARG A 97 -7.22 6.10 -6.53
N MET A 98 -6.37 5.13 -6.88
CA MET A 98 -4.92 5.29 -6.95
C MET A 98 -4.41 4.55 -8.18
N ASN A 99 -3.64 5.25 -9.03
CA ASN A 99 -3.09 4.70 -10.28
C ASN A 99 -4.15 4.01 -11.17
N GLY A 100 -5.34 4.61 -11.30
CA GLY A 100 -6.45 4.06 -12.08
C GLY A 100 -7.22 2.91 -11.42
N PHE A 101 -6.76 2.39 -10.27
CA PHE A 101 -7.45 1.33 -9.52
C PHE A 101 -8.29 1.91 -8.39
N VAL A 102 -9.46 1.30 -8.14
CA VAL A 102 -10.31 1.66 -7.01
C VAL A 102 -10.04 0.69 -5.87
N PHE A 103 -9.68 1.25 -4.72
CA PHE A 103 -9.45 0.54 -3.49
C PHE A 103 -10.55 0.84 -2.49
N SER A 104 -10.97 -0.18 -1.75
CA SER A 104 -11.97 -0.07 -0.71
C SER A 104 -11.41 -0.54 0.63
N SER A 105 -11.84 0.08 1.73
CA SER A 105 -11.58 -0.48 3.06
C SER A 105 -12.37 -1.78 3.26
N ASN A 106 -11.82 -2.76 3.97
CA ASN A 106 -12.46 -4.04 4.23
C ASN A 106 -13.87 -3.90 4.85
N SER A 107 -14.04 -2.90 5.73
CA SER A 107 -15.34 -2.62 6.35
C SER A 107 -16.46 -2.30 5.36
N LYS A 108 -16.12 -1.85 4.13
CA LYS A 108 -17.07 -1.65 3.04
C LYS A 108 -17.22 -2.89 2.18
N ASP A 109 -16.14 -3.60 1.90
CA ASP A 109 -16.15 -4.82 1.09
C ASP A 109 -16.97 -5.93 1.71
N ASP A 110 -16.95 -6.08 3.04
CA ASP A 110 -17.77 -7.07 3.76
C ASP A 110 -19.28 -6.92 3.48
N CYS A 111 -19.72 -5.74 3.03
CA CYS A 111 -21.10 -5.43 2.70
C CYS A 111 -21.41 -5.49 1.19
N LEU A 112 -20.42 -5.72 0.34
CA LEU A 112 -20.51 -5.64 -1.12
C LEU A 112 -20.19 -6.97 -1.79
N VAL A 113 -20.60 -7.10 -3.05
CA VAL A 113 -20.31 -8.30 -3.88
C VAL A 113 -18.90 -8.21 -4.48
N THR A 114 -18.33 -7.02 -4.61
CA THR A 114 -16.98 -6.78 -5.14
C THR A 114 -15.96 -6.73 -4.00
N GLN A 115 -14.79 -7.34 -4.23
CA GLN A 115 -13.65 -7.31 -3.30
C GLN A 115 -12.57 -6.38 -3.87
N ASP A 116 -12.53 -5.15 -3.38
CA ASP A 116 -11.62 -4.09 -3.82
C ASP A 116 -10.60 -3.70 -2.72
N SER A 117 -10.54 -4.46 -1.63
CA SER A 117 -9.65 -4.25 -0.48
C SER A 117 -8.37 -5.08 -0.53
N GLY A 118 -8.24 -6.01 -1.47
CA GLY A 118 -7.05 -6.82 -1.65
C GLY A 118 -5.90 -6.02 -2.27
N VAL A 119 -4.72 -6.11 -1.65
CA VAL A 119 -3.49 -5.50 -2.17
C VAL A 119 -2.33 -6.49 -2.17
N SER A 120 -1.33 -6.24 -3.01
CA SER A 120 -0.07 -6.97 -2.98
C SER A 120 1.12 -6.02 -3.06
N MET A 121 2.22 -6.39 -2.42
CA MET A 121 3.46 -5.62 -2.45
C MET A 121 4.64 -6.58 -2.60
N ARG A 122 5.56 -6.27 -3.50
CA ARG A 122 6.85 -6.96 -3.60
C ARG A 122 7.91 -6.17 -2.86
N ALA A 123 8.54 -6.77 -1.87
CA ALA A 123 9.58 -6.12 -1.07
C ALA A 123 10.79 -7.04 -0.89
N ILE A 124 11.99 -6.45 -0.90
CA ILE A 124 13.20 -7.14 -0.46
C ILE A 124 13.07 -7.34 1.04
N THR A 125 13.06 -8.59 1.46
CA THR A 125 12.91 -8.95 2.87
C THR A 125 14.14 -9.69 3.35
N THR A 126 14.71 -9.19 4.43
CA THR A 126 15.75 -9.87 5.19
C THR A 126 15.13 -10.89 6.15
N PHE A 127 15.50 -12.16 6.03
CA PHE A 127 15.01 -13.23 6.91
C PHE A 127 16.14 -14.12 7.39
N LYS A 128 15.90 -14.76 8.54
CA LYS A 128 16.81 -15.71 9.18
C LYS A 128 16.15 -17.08 9.21
N ALA A 129 16.91 -18.14 8.99
CA ALA A 129 16.35 -19.50 9.02
C ALA A 129 15.87 -19.90 10.43
N SER A 130 16.45 -19.27 11.46
CA SER A 130 16.01 -19.38 12.85
C SER A 130 16.43 -18.14 13.63
N GLY A 131 15.88 -17.91 14.83
CA GLY A 131 16.30 -16.81 15.69
C GLY A 131 17.80 -16.83 16.08
N LYS A 132 18.46 -17.99 15.97
CA LYS A 132 19.90 -18.16 16.25
C LYS A 132 20.79 -17.98 15.02
N ASP A 133 20.19 -17.88 13.83
CA ASP A 133 20.93 -17.73 12.58
C ASP A 133 21.57 -16.33 12.52
N LYS A 134 22.90 -16.32 12.35
CA LYS A 134 23.70 -15.10 12.25
C LYS A 134 23.84 -14.61 10.81
N ASN A 135 23.38 -15.39 9.83
CA ASN A 135 23.51 -15.09 8.41
C ASN A 135 22.13 -14.75 7.83
N PRO A 136 21.64 -13.51 8.04
CA PRO A 136 20.41 -13.08 7.40
C PRO A 136 20.55 -13.19 5.88
N LYS A 137 19.49 -13.65 5.22
CA LYS A 137 19.39 -13.71 3.76
C LYS A 137 18.35 -12.71 3.30
N GLU A 138 18.63 -12.06 2.19
CA GLU A 138 17.69 -11.19 1.52
C GLU A 138 17.07 -11.93 0.34
N ALA A 139 15.77 -11.77 0.17
CA ALA A 139 15.11 -12.18 -1.06
C ALA A 139 13.92 -11.26 -1.35
N MET A 140 13.62 -11.11 -2.63
CA MET A 140 12.37 -10.49 -3.06
C MET A 140 11.20 -11.39 -2.68
N LYS A 141 10.27 -10.86 -1.87
CA LYS A 141 9.07 -11.57 -1.41
C LYS A 141 7.83 -10.78 -1.78
N THR A 142 6.76 -11.50 -2.12
CA THR A 142 5.43 -10.92 -2.30
C THR A 142 4.65 -11.06 -1.00
N TYR A 143 4.11 -9.93 -0.54
CA TYR A 143 3.15 -9.83 0.53
C TYR A 143 1.78 -9.58 -0.07
N TYR A 144 0.77 -10.12 0.58
CA TYR A 144 -0.61 -9.82 0.27
C TYR A 144 -1.25 -9.24 1.51
N GLY A 145 -2.15 -8.30 1.34
CA GLY A 145 -2.81 -7.66 2.45
C GLY A 145 -4.23 -7.28 2.14
N VAL A 146 -4.95 -6.98 3.21
CA VAL A 146 -6.31 -6.44 3.16
C VAL A 146 -6.25 -5.01 3.68
N ILE A 147 -6.73 -4.06 2.89
CA ILE A 147 -6.84 -2.66 3.29
C ILE A 147 -7.84 -2.56 4.45
N ARG A 148 -7.35 -2.14 5.61
CA ARG A 148 -8.18 -1.81 6.76
C ARG A 148 -8.67 -0.39 6.69
N ASP A 149 -7.75 0.54 6.42
CA ASP A 149 -8.00 1.97 6.37
C ASP A 149 -7.22 2.63 5.24
N ILE A 150 -7.85 3.61 4.60
CA ILE A 150 -7.19 4.54 3.69
C ILE A 150 -7.26 5.90 4.35
N ILE A 151 -6.11 6.53 4.60
CA ILE A 151 -6.06 7.84 5.26
C ILE A 151 -5.16 8.80 4.50
N GLU A 152 -5.52 10.07 4.51
CA GLU A 152 -4.75 11.14 3.90
C GLU A 152 -4.09 11.98 4.99
N LEU A 153 -2.79 11.81 5.11
CA LEU A 153 -1.95 12.47 6.09
C LEU A 153 -1.73 13.93 5.67
N ASN A 154 -2.01 14.87 6.58
CA ASN A 154 -1.80 16.29 6.33
C ASN A 154 -0.41 16.71 6.82
N TYR A 155 0.50 17.08 5.90
CA TYR A 155 1.83 17.61 6.20
C TYR A 155 1.87 19.15 6.16
N ILE A 156 0.72 19.80 6.36
CA ILE A 156 0.49 21.25 6.31
C ILE A 156 0.50 21.78 4.87
N ASP A 157 1.62 21.61 4.17
CA ASP A 157 1.82 22.17 2.82
C ASP A 157 1.36 21.21 1.72
N PHE A 158 1.36 19.91 2.02
CA PHE A 158 0.92 18.86 1.12
C PHE A 158 0.23 17.75 1.89
N LYS A 159 -0.39 16.84 1.16
CA LYS A 159 -1.03 15.65 1.72
C LYS A 159 -0.48 14.39 1.10
N GLN A 160 -0.46 13.30 1.87
CA GLN A 160 -0.02 12.00 1.41
C GLN A 160 -1.06 10.94 1.79
N THR A 161 -1.58 10.24 0.80
CA THR A 161 -2.48 9.11 1.05
C THR A 161 -1.67 7.86 1.39
N VAL A 162 -2.08 7.17 2.45
CA VAL A 162 -1.50 5.90 2.91
C VAL A 162 -2.60 4.89 3.21
N SER A 163 -2.33 3.63 2.86
CA SER A 163 -3.22 2.51 3.15
C SER A 163 -2.63 1.68 4.30
N TYR A 164 -3.40 1.53 5.37
CA TYR A 164 -3.11 0.59 6.45
C TYR A 164 -3.69 -0.76 6.08
N CYS A 165 -2.82 -1.76 5.98
CA CYS A 165 -3.22 -3.09 5.57
C CYS A 165 -2.77 -4.13 6.59
N ASP A 166 -3.60 -5.16 6.75
CA ASP A 166 -3.21 -6.38 7.44
C ASP A 166 -2.46 -7.26 6.44
N TRP A 167 -1.13 -7.35 6.61
CA TRP A 167 -0.25 -8.03 5.67
C TRP A 167 0.05 -9.46 6.10
N VAL A 168 0.02 -10.39 5.14
CA VAL A 168 0.50 -11.75 5.30
C VAL A 168 1.61 -12.06 4.30
N ARG A 169 2.68 -12.64 4.84
CA ARG A 169 3.76 -13.20 4.06
C ARG A 169 3.40 -14.61 3.63
N VAL A 170 3.29 -14.85 2.33
CA VAL A 170 3.02 -16.19 1.81
C VAL A 170 4.35 -16.92 1.65
N GLU A 171 4.67 -17.79 2.61
CA GLU A 171 5.89 -18.61 2.59
C GLU A 171 5.70 -19.94 1.85
N ASN A 172 4.46 -20.41 1.69
CA ASN A 172 4.13 -21.65 1.00
C ASN A 172 2.82 -21.50 0.22
N LYS A 173 2.83 -21.85 -1.07
CA LYS A 173 1.67 -21.80 -1.99
C LYS A 173 0.49 -22.71 -1.58
N THR A 174 0.65 -23.52 -0.53
CA THR A 174 -0.33 -24.52 -0.08
C THR A 174 -1.34 -23.99 0.93
N ASN A 175 -1.01 -22.94 1.71
CA ASN A 175 -1.89 -22.41 2.74
C ASN A 175 -2.10 -20.90 2.53
N GLY A 176 -3.19 -20.53 1.85
CA GLY A 176 -3.67 -19.14 1.80
C GLY A 176 -3.93 -18.56 0.40
N CYS A 177 -3.40 -19.17 -0.66
CA CYS A 177 -3.66 -18.75 -2.04
C CYS A 177 -4.16 -19.94 -2.86
N LYS A 178 -5.30 -19.81 -3.54
CA LYS A 178 -5.66 -20.72 -4.64
C LYS A 178 -5.26 -20.05 -5.95
N VAL A 179 -4.48 -20.73 -6.77
CA VAL A 179 -4.19 -20.25 -8.12
C VAL A 179 -5.34 -20.73 -9.00
N ASP A 180 -6.17 -19.80 -9.48
CA ASP A 180 -7.15 -20.10 -10.54
C ASP A 180 -6.39 -20.38 -11.85
N PRO A 181 -6.62 -21.52 -12.53
CA PRO A 181 -5.98 -21.87 -13.79
C PRO A 181 -6.32 -20.96 -14.98
N TYR A 182 -7.32 -20.08 -14.90
CA TYR A 182 -7.70 -19.20 -16.01
C TYR A 182 -7.30 -17.74 -15.83
N TRP A 183 -7.43 -17.19 -14.61
CA TRP A 183 -7.27 -15.75 -14.35
C TRP A 183 -6.60 -15.53 -12.97
N ASN A 184 -5.27 -15.67 -12.90
CA ASN A 184 -4.37 -15.20 -11.82
C ASN A 184 -4.95 -15.03 -10.39
N LEU A 185 -4.64 -16.00 -9.51
CA LEU A 185 -4.73 -15.94 -8.02
C LEU A 185 -6.08 -15.53 -7.41
N GLU A 186 -6.87 -16.52 -7.01
CA GLU A 186 -7.98 -16.35 -6.07
C GLU A 186 -7.43 -16.41 -4.62
N MET A 187 -7.32 -15.25 -3.98
CA MET A 187 -6.94 -15.16 -2.57
C MET A 187 -8.19 -15.10 -1.70
N ASN A 188 -8.39 -16.12 -0.88
CA ASN A 188 -9.47 -16.09 0.11
C ASN A 188 -9.00 -15.30 1.33
N LEU A 189 -9.16 -13.98 1.26
CA LEU A 189 -8.81 -13.03 2.32
C LEU A 189 -9.81 -13.04 3.49
N LEU A 190 -10.95 -13.76 3.39
CA LEU A 190 -11.92 -13.97 4.48
C LEU A 190 -11.38 -14.86 5.62
N LYS A 191 -10.14 -15.35 5.48
CA LYS A 191 -9.42 -16.13 6.50
C LYS A 191 -8.24 -15.38 7.12
N LEU A 192 -8.10 -14.08 6.84
CA LEU A 192 -7.17 -13.19 7.52
C LEU A 192 -7.86 -12.45 8.68
#